data_AF-A0A938H0V5-F1
#
_entry.id   AF-A0A938H0V5-F1
#
_cell.length_a   1.000
_cell.length_b   1.000
_cell.length_c   1.000
_cell.angle_alpha   90.00
_cell.angle_beta   90.00
_cell.angle_gamma   90.00
#
_symmetry.space_group_name_H-M   'P 1'
#
loop_
_entity.id
_entity.type
_entity.pdbx_description
1 polymer ?
#
loop_
_entity_poly.entity_id
_entity_poly.type
_entity_poly.pdbx_seq_one_letter_code
_entity_poly.pdbx_strand_id
1 'polypeptide(L)'
;MSAQAATGQSKADKALFWACFMSLIATAFGFIVRSMIIKDLGAQFDLSPTQQGEIFGAGLWPFAISIVLFSLIVDKIGYGRAMGFAFVCHVVSCVMTIFATGYWSLYLATFIMTLGNGSVEAVINPVVATMFPKEKTKWLNILHAGWPGGLVVGGVMAIALTAIGIESWKWKVGLVLIPTIVYG
;
A
#
# COMPACT_ATOMS: atom_id res chain seq x y z
N MET A 1 25.73 38.34 -8.63
CA MET A 1 25.44 37.75 -7.31
C MET A 1 24.03 38.16 -6.92
N SER A 2 23.07 37.24 -7.01
CA SER A 2 21.75 37.37 -6.39
C SER A 2 21.36 36.00 -5.87
N ALA A 3 21.83 35.72 -4.66
CA ALA A 3 21.35 34.61 -3.86
C ALA A 3 19.92 34.93 -3.40
N GLN A 4 18.92 34.26 -3.98
CA GLN A 4 17.58 34.19 -3.40
C GLN A 4 16.78 33.02 -4.01
N ALA A 5 16.87 31.87 -3.35
CA ALA A 5 15.78 30.89 -3.23
C ALA A 5 16.19 29.83 -2.19
N ALA A 6 16.38 30.27 -0.96
CA ALA A 6 16.09 29.43 0.19
C ALA A 6 14.57 29.49 0.41
N THR A 7 13.81 28.83 -0.48
CA THR A 7 12.37 28.68 -0.26
C THR A 7 12.19 27.65 0.84
N GLY A 8 11.78 28.11 2.02
CA GLY A 8 11.32 27.22 3.08
C GLY A 8 10.23 26.31 2.53
N GLN A 9 10.34 25.01 2.80
CA GLN A 9 9.35 24.01 2.38
C GLN A 9 7.94 24.50 2.73
N SER A 10 7.05 24.54 1.75
CA SER A 10 5.69 25.02 1.98
C SER A 10 4.91 24.01 2.83
N LYS A 11 3.86 24.46 3.53
CA LYS A 11 2.94 23.55 4.24
C LYS A 11 2.32 22.51 3.29
N ALA A 12 2.12 22.88 2.02
CA ALA A 12 1.58 22.01 0.98
C ALA A 12 2.55 20.87 0.62
N ASP A 13 3.85 21.15 0.50
CA ASP A 13 4.87 20.13 0.24
C ASP A 13 4.90 19.09 1.36
N LYS A 14 4.86 19.54 2.61
CA LYS A 14 4.83 18.62 3.76
C LYS A 14 3.58 17.76 3.78
N ALA A 15 2.40 18.32 3.48
CA ALA A 15 1.16 17.56 3.41
C ALA A 15 1.21 16.49 2.29
N LEU A 16 1.71 16.88 1.10
CA LEU A 16 1.86 15.96 -0.02
C LEU A 16 2.86 14.83 0.29
N PHE A 17 3.98 15.14 0.96
CA PHE A 17 4.93 14.12 1.39
C PHE A 17 4.28 13.10 2.33
N TRP A 18 3.51 13.57 3.32
CA TRP A 18 2.83 12.66 4.24
C TRP A 18 1.76 11.82 3.55
N ALA A 19 1.06 12.34 2.54
CA ALA A 19 0.18 11.52 1.72
C ALA A 19 0.95 10.40 0.98
N CYS A 20 2.09 10.72 0.36
CA CYS A 20 2.97 9.72 -0.25
C CYS A 20 3.44 8.68 0.77
N PHE A 21 3.91 9.12 1.94
CA PHE A 21 4.36 8.25 3.02
C PHE A 21 3.25 7.31 3.51
N MET A 22 2.06 7.84 3.76
CA MET A 22 0.91 7.06 4.23
C MET A 22 0.39 6.08 3.17
N SER A 23 0.50 6.41 1.89
CA SER A 23 0.17 5.46 0.81
C SER A 23 1.13 4.27 0.75
N LEU A 24 2.44 4.48 1.01
CA LEU A 24 3.39 3.39 1.11
C LEU A 24 3.15 2.54 2.38
N ILE A 25 2.76 3.17 3.49
CA ILE A 25 2.33 2.46 4.70
C ILE A 25 1.10 1.58 4.41
N ALA A 26 0.12 2.06 3.63
CA ALA A 26 -1.03 1.26 3.23
C ALA A 26 -0.65 0.00 2.43
N THR A 27 0.27 0.17 1.47
CA THR A 27 0.87 -0.93 0.71
C THR A 27 1.52 -1.97 1.64
N ALA A 28 2.26 -1.53 2.67
CA ALA A 28 2.89 -2.39 3.67
C ALA A 28 1.87 -3.11 4.56
N PHE A 29 0.83 -2.40 5.02
CA PHE A 29 -0.28 -2.98 5.80
C PHE A 29 -0.95 -4.10 5.02
N GLY A 30 -1.27 -3.86 3.74
CA GLY A 30 -1.86 -4.87 2.86
C GLY A 30 -0.98 -6.12 2.72
N PHE A 31 0.34 -5.97 2.74
CA PHE A 31 1.29 -7.09 2.69
C PHE A 31 1.33 -7.87 4.00
N ILE A 32 1.58 -7.20 5.13
CA ILE A 32 1.74 -7.88 6.42
C ILE A 32 0.45 -8.54 6.88
N VAL A 33 -0.69 -7.86 6.72
CA VAL A 33 -1.99 -8.42 7.08
C VAL A 33 -2.27 -9.68 6.29
N ARG A 34 -2.04 -9.68 4.96
CA ARG A 34 -2.21 -10.88 4.13
C ARG A 34 -1.34 -12.04 4.63
N SER A 35 -0.07 -11.76 4.91
CA SER A 35 0.86 -12.75 5.45
C SER A 35 0.33 -13.40 6.73
N MET A 36 -0.27 -12.60 7.61
CA MET A 36 -0.78 -13.06 8.91
C MET A 36 -2.11 -13.82 8.84
N ILE A 37 -2.95 -13.55 7.84
CA ILE A 37 -4.29 -14.16 7.74
C ILE A 37 -4.36 -15.34 6.76
N ILE A 38 -3.33 -15.60 5.95
CA ILE A 38 -3.41 -16.59 4.86
C ILE A 38 -3.76 -18.01 5.36
N LYS A 39 -3.34 -18.36 6.58
CA LYS A 39 -3.67 -19.63 7.23
C LYS A 39 -5.12 -19.67 7.71
N ASP A 40 -5.61 -18.59 8.29
CA ASP A 40 -7.02 -18.44 8.70
C ASP A 40 -7.94 -18.57 7.47
N LEU A 41 -7.58 -17.92 6.36
CA LEU A 41 -8.28 -18.03 5.08
C LEU A 41 -8.22 -19.45 4.52
N GLY A 42 -7.07 -20.12 4.66
CA GLY A 42 -6.90 -21.51 4.24
C GLY A 42 -7.84 -22.46 4.96
N ALA A 43 -7.97 -22.31 6.28
CA ALA A 43 -8.89 -23.12 7.09
C ALA A 43 -10.36 -22.80 6.78
N GLN A 44 -10.71 -21.53 6.58
CA GLN A 44 -12.11 -21.13 6.35
C GLN A 44 -12.64 -21.49 4.95
N PHE A 45 -11.81 -21.35 3.92
CA PHE A 45 -12.21 -21.52 2.52
C PHE A 45 -11.69 -22.83 1.90
N ASP A 46 -11.17 -23.75 2.74
CA ASP A 46 -10.59 -25.03 2.33
C ASP A 46 -9.51 -24.87 1.23
N LEU A 47 -8.62 -23.88 1.41
CA LEU A 47 -7.60 -23.58 0.41
C LEU A 47 -6.40 -24.51 0.57
N SER A 48 -6.01 -25.13 -0.54
CA SER A 48 -4.78 -25.92 -0.58
C SER A 48 -3.53 -25.05 -0.30
N PRO A 49 -2.42 -25.64 0.16
CA PRO A 49 -1.16 -24.91 0.30
C PRO A 49 -0.70 -24.23 -1.00
N THR A 50 -0.96 -24.85 -2.15
CA THR A 50 -0.70 -24.26 -3.47
C THR A 50 -1.53 -23.00 -3.69
N GLN A 51 -2.84 -23.03 -3.42
CA GLN A 51 -3.72 -21.86 -3.56
C GLN A 51 -3.33 -20.72 -2.60
N GLN A 52 -2.92 -21.05 -1.38
CA GLN A 52 -2.37 -20.05 -0.44
C GLN A 52 -1.10 -19.40 -1.00
N GLY A 53 -0.22 -20.20 -1.60
CA GLY A 53 0.99 -19.73 -2.28
C GLY A 53 0.69 -18.88 -3.51
N GLU A 54 -0.31 -19.23 -4.31
CA GLU A 54 -0.76 -18.47 -5.48
C GLU A 54 -1.33 -17.11 -5.08
N ILE A 55 -2.16 -17.04 -4.03
CA ILE A 55 -2.66 -15.78 -3.47
C ILE A 55 -1.48 -14.93 -2.95
N PHE A 56 -0.53 -15.53 -2.25
CA PHE A 56 0.66 -14.80 -1.79
C PHE A 56 1.51 -14.29 -2.97
N GLY A 57 1.69 -15.11 -4.01
CA GLY A 57 2.40 -14.76 -5.24
C GLY A 57 1.72 -13.65 -6.05
N ALA A 58 0.38 -13.64 -6.11
CA ALA A 58 -0.41 -12.53 -6.64
C ALA A 58 -0.21 -11.23 -5.83
N GLY A 59 0.32 -11.35 -4.61
CA GLY A 59 0.83 -10.25 -3.78
C GLY A 59 2.11 -9.58 -4.32
N LEU A 60 2.80 -10.20 -5.29
CA LEU A 60 4.14 -9.78 -5.74
C LEU A 60 4.20 -9.52 -7.25
N TRP A 61 3.78 -10.47 -8.10
CA TRP A 61 3.99 -10.34 -9.54
C TRP A 61 3.19 -9.20 -10.20
N PRO A 62 1.90 -8.96 -9.88
CA PRO A 62 1.17 -7.85 -10.47
C PRO A 62 1.67 -6.51 -9.93
N PHE A 63 2.22 -6.49 -8.72
CA PHE A 63 2.86 -5.31 -8.16
C PHE A 63 4.04 -4.89 -9.05
N ALA A 64 4.97 -5.81 -9.35
CA ALA A 64 6.11 -5.53 -10.21
C ALA A 64 5.69 -5.03 -11.62
N ILE A 65 4.72 -5.70 -12.25
CA ILE A 65 4.21 -5.29 -13.57
C ILE A 65 3.53 -3.93 -13.50
N SER A 66 2.72 -3.69 -12.46
CA SER A 66 2.03 -2.42 -12.25
C SER A 66 3.01 -1.26 -12.10
N ILE A 67 4.11 -1.42 -11.35
CA ILE A 67 5.17 -0.40 -11.25
C ILE A 67 5.65 0.01 -12.64
N VAL A 68 6.01 -0.96 -13.49
CA VAL A 68 6.52 -0.70 -14.83
C VAL A 68 5.46 0.01 -15.68
N LEU A 69 4.24 -0.52 -15.73
CA LEU A 69 3.18 0.04 -16.56
C LEU A 69 2.81 1.46 -16.14
N PHE A 70 2.61 1.72 -14.85
CA PHE A 70 2.29 3.05 -14.36
C PHE A 70 3.46 4.01 -14.56
N SER A 71 4.71 3.60 -14.33
CA SER A 71 5.88 4.46 -14.57
C SER A 71 5.99 4.96 -16.02
N LEU A 72 5.48 4.21 -16.99
CA LEU A 72 5.50 4.60 -18.41
C LEU A 72 4.40 5.61 -18.80
N ILE A 73 3.31 5.66 -18.03
CA ILE A 73 2.12 6.46 -18.40
C ILE A 73 1.78 7.56 -17.40
N VAL A 74 2.35 7.53 -16.19
CA VAL A 74 1.96 8.39 -15.07
C VAL A 74 2.10 9.89 -15.40
N ASP A 75 3.15 10.27 -16.13
CA ASP A 75 3.37 11.66 -16.55
C ASP A 75 2.30 12.16 -17.55
N LYS A 76 1.63 11.26 -18.26
CA LYS A 76 0.54 11.58 -19.20
C LYS A 76 -0.82 11.67 -18.51
N ILE A 77 -1.09 10.76 -17.56
CA ILE A 77 -2.40 10.70 -16.87
C ILE A 77 -2.47 11.63 -15.64
N GLY A 78 -1.31 11.97 -15.08
CA GLY A 78 -1.13 12.83 -13.91
C GLY A 78 -1.11 12.06 -12.57
N TYR A 79 -0.22 12.48 -11.67
CA TYR A 79 0.02 11.84 -10.37
C TYR A 79 -1.25 11.71 -9.51
N GLY A 80 -2.08 12.75 -9.44
CA GLY A 80 -3.30 12.72 -8.62
C GLY A 80 -4.32 11.67 -9.07
N ARG A 81 -4.48 11.45 -10.39
CA ARG A 81 -5.39 10.41 -10.91
C ARG A 81 -4.86 9.00 -10.63
N ALA A 82 -3.55 8.81 -10.75
CA ALA A 82 -2.89 7.54 -10.42
C ALA A 82 -2.99 7.21 -8.91
N MET A 83 -2.87 8.21 -8.03
CA MET A 83 -3.11 8.05 -6.59
C MET A 83 -4.59 7.73 -6.29
N GLY A 84 -5.53 8.40 -6.96
CA GLY A 84 -6.95 8.07 -6.84
C GLY A 84 -7.29 6.64 -7.27
N PHE A 85 -6.66 6.16 -8.35
CA PHE A 85 -6.75 4.75 -8.75
C PHE A 85 -6.23 3.81 -7.65
N ALA A 86 -5.07 4.12 -7.07
CA ALA A 86 -4.50 3.32 -5.99
C ALA A 86 -5.43 3.25 -4.77
N PHE A 87 -6.00 4.40 -4.36
CA PHE A 87 -6.96 4.47 -3.26
C PHE A 87 -8.18 3.58 -3.50
N VAL A 88 -8.78 3.67 -4.68
CA VAL A 88 -9.93 2.83 -5.06
C VAL A 88 -9.53 1.35 -5.04
N CYS A 89 -8.37 0.98 -5.58
CA CYS A 89 -7.87 -0.39 -5.55
C CYS A 89 -7.70 -0.92 -4.11
N HIS A 90 -7.11 -0.13 -3.21
CA HIS A 90 -6.93 -0.52 -1.81
C HIS A 90 -8.27 -0.74 -1.11
N VAL A 91 -9.22 0.20 -1.25
CA VAL A 91 -10.56 0.08 -0.65
C VAL A 91 -11.32 -1.13 -1.22
N VAL A 92 -11.38 -1.25 -2.55
CA VAL A 92 -12.10 -2.35 -3.21
C VAL A 92 -11.48 -3.69 -2.83
N SER A 93 -10.15 -3.80 -2.80
CA SER A 93 -9.47 -5.03 -2.38
C SER A 93 -9.83 -5.42 -0.93
N CYS A 94 -9.80 -4.48 0.01
CA CYS A 94 -10.17 -4.73 1.39
C CYS A 94 -11.61 -5.22 1.51
N VAL A 95 -12.56 -4.54 0.84
CA VAL A 95 -13.97 -4.93 0.83
C VAL A 95 -14.14 -6.32 0.23
N MET A 96 -13.54 -6.59 -0.94
CA MET A 96 -13.61 -7.90 -1.59
C MET A 96 -13.01 -9.01 -0.73
N THR A 97 -11.93 -8.72 0.00
CA THR A 97 -11.33 -9.70 0.92
C THR A 97 -12.27 -10.00 2.10
N ILE A 98 -12.89 -8.99 2.70
CA ILE A 98 -13.83 -9.16 3.84
C ILE A 98 -15.06 -9.98 3.47
N PHE A 99 -15.55 -9.82 2.22
CA PHE A 99 -16.71 -10.53 1.67
C PHE A 99 -16.34 -11.69 0.75
N ALA A 100 -15.09 -12.17 0.83
CA ALA A 100 -14.63 -13.27 0.00
C ALA A 100 -15.50 -14.53 0.19
N THR A 101 -15.74 -15.24 -0.91
CA THR A 101 -16.51 -16.48 -0.96
C THR A 101 -15.63 -17.71 -1.23
N GLY A 102 -14.36 -17.50 -1.54
CA GLY A 102 -13.39 -18.57 -1.81
C GLY A 102 -12.17 -18.10 -2.57
N TYR A 103 -11.42 -19.05 -3.12
CA TYR A 103 -10.13 -18.83 -3.79
C TYR A 103 -10.13 -17.65 -4.78
N TRP A 104 -11.01 -17.67 -5.78
CA TRP A 104 -10.99 -16.65 -6.84
C TRP A 104 -11.28 -15.24 -6.34
N SER A 105 -12.19 -15.08 -5.37
CA SER A 105 -12.46 -13.78 -4.77
C SER A 105 -11.26 -13.23 -4.00
N LEU A 106 -10.51 -14.09 -3.30
CA LEU A 106 -9.29 -13.72 -2.57
C LEU A 106 -8.13 -13.42 -3.52
N TYR A 107 -7.99 -14.21 -4.58
CA TYR A 107 -6.99 -14.00 -5.62
C TYR A 107 -7.22 -12.65 -6.31
N LEU A 108 -8.45 -12.39 -6.76
CA LEU A 108 -8.80 -11.14 -7.44
C LEU A 108 -8.68 -9.94 -6.51
N ALA A 109 -9.09 -10.06 -5.25
CA ALA A 109 -8.88 -9.00 -4.26
C ALA A 109 -7.39 -8.69 -4.09
N THR A 110 -6.54 -9.72 -3.98
CA THR A 110 -5.09 -9.54 -3.86
C THR A 110 -4.48 -8.93 -5.12
N PHE A 111 -4.91 -9.37 -6.29
CA PHE A 111 -4.50 -8.81 -7.57
C PHE A 111 -4.84 -7.32 -7.67
N ILE A 112 -6.06 -6.92 -7.30
CA ILE A 112 -6.47 -5.50 -7.30
C ILE A 112 -5.63 -4.68 -6.32
N MET A 113 -5.35 -5.20 -5.11
CA MET A 113 -4.45 -4.54 -4.15
C MET A 113 -3.10 -4.23 -4.81
N THR A 114 -2.51 -5.21 -5.48
CA THR A 114 -1.15 -5.10 -6.01
C THR A 114 -1.06 -4.23 -7.24
N LEU A 115 -2.14 -4.09 -8.01
CA LEU A 115 -2.25 -3.03 -9.01
C LEU A 115 -2.18 -1.64 -8.36
N GLY A 116 -2.94 -1.41 -7.28
CA GLY A 116 -2.89 -0.16 -6.53
C GLY A 116 -1.51 0.12 -5.94
N ASN A 117 -0.87 -0.89 -5.35
CA ASN A 117 0.50 -0.82 -4.82
C ASN A 117 1.51 -0.37 -5.88
N GLY A 118 1.43 -0.93 -7.10
CA GLY A 118 2.33 -0.54 -8.17
C GLY A 118 2.11 0.90 -8.65
N SER A 119 0.86 1.36 -8.68
CA SER A 119 0.54 2.76 -8.95
C SER A 119 1.12 3.70 -7.88
N VAL A 120 0.99 3.35 -6.59
CA VAL A 120 1.61 4.11 -5.48
C VAL A 120 3.10 4.25 -5.72
N GLU A 121 3.82 3.14 -5.91
CA GLU A 121 5.28 3.14 -6.03
C GLU A 121 5.76 3.91 -7.27
N ALA A 122 5.02 3.83 -8.37
CA ALA A 122 5.30 4.59 -9.59
C ALA A 122 5.13 6.11 -9.40
N VAL A 123 4.24 6.54 -8.50
CA VAL A 123 3.93 7.97 -8.27
C VAL A 123 4.80 8.58 -7.18
N ILE A 124 4.93 7.93 -6.02
CA ILE A 124 5.50 8.56 -4.82
C ILE A 124 6.99 8.93 -5.01
N ASN A 125 7.73 8.12 -5.77
CA ASN A 125 9.16 8.32 -6.00
C ASN A 125 9.45 9.60 -6.81
N PRO A 126 8.88 9.82 -8.01
CA PRO A 126 9.07 11.08 -8.73
C PRO A 126 8.46 12.29 -8.00
N VAL A 127 7.31 12.15 -7.32
CA VAL A 127 6.70 13.25 -6.56
C VAL A 127 7.62 13.73 -5.43
N VAL A 128 8.17 12.82 -4.62
CA VAL A 128 9.09 13.20 -3.54
C VAL A 128 10.42 13.74 -4.08
N ALA A 129 10.94 13.16 -5.17
CA ALA A 129 12.18 13.63 -5.80
C ALA A 129 12.06 15.05 -6.41
N THR A 130 10.87 15.42 -6.91
CA THR A 130 10.59 16.76 -7.45
C THR A 130 10.30 17.78 -6.35
N MET A 131 9.68 17.36 -5.25
CA MET A 131 9.41 18.18 -4.07
C MET A 131 10.69 18.57 -3.32
N PHE A 132 11.67 17.66 -3.24
CA PHE A 132 12.93 17.88 -2.52
C PHE A 132 14.17 17.77 -3.41
N PRO A 133 14.33 18.65 -4.42
CA PRO A 133 15.35 18.48 -5.45
C PRO A 133 16.79 18.60 -4.95
N LYS A 134 17.01 19.29 -3.82
CA LYS A 134 18.33 19.49 -3.19
C LYS A 134 18.73 18.36 -2.23
N GLU A 135 17.77 17.61 -1.72
CA GLU A 135 17.98 16.58 -0.68
C GLU A 135 17.32 15.24 -1.06
N LYS A 136 17.24 14.91 -2.36
CA LYS A 136 16.45 13.76 -2.88
C LYS A 136 16.72 12.46 -2.14
N THR A 137 17.99 12.07 -1.99
CA THR A 137 18.38 10.81 -1.33
C THR A 137 17.87 10.75 0.11
N LYS A 138 17.97 11.83 0.87
CA LYS A 138 17.49 11.91 2.25
C LYS A 138 15.98 11.70 2.31
N TRP A 139 15.22 12.41 1.49
CA TRP A 139 13.75 12.35 1.53
C TRP A 139 13.19 11.05 0.96
N LEU A 140 13.83 10.47 -0.07
CA LEU A 140 13.50 9.14 -0.57
C LEU A 140 13.82 8.05 0.47
N ASN A 141 14.93 8.16 1.21
CA ASN A 141 15.23 7.23 2.30
C ASN A 141 14.18 7.31 3.41
N ILE A 142 13.72 8.51 3.77
CA ILE A 142 12.61 8.66 4.73
C ILE A 142 11.34 8.05 4.16
N LEU A 143 10.99 8.33 2.90
CA LEU A 143 9.83 7.74 2.23
C LEU A 143 9.85 6.20 2.33
N HIS A 144 10.94 5.57 1.88
CA HIS A 144 11.05 4.11 1.87
C HIS A 144 11.12 3.49 3.26
N ALA A 145 11.55 4.22 4.29
CA ALA A 145 11.42 3.76 5.67
C ALA A 145 9.95 3.56 6.09
N GLY A 146 9.00 4.15 5.37
CA GLY A 146 7.58 3.87 5.51
C GLY A 146 7.22 2.41 5.24
N TRP A 147 7.90 1.70 4.33
CA TRP A 147 7.63 0.28 4.09
C TRP A 147 7.90 -0.61 5.32
N PRO A 148 9.14 -0.71 5.86
CA PRO A 148 9.41 -1.51 7.05
C PRO A 148 8.65 -0.99 8.29
N GLY A 149 8.51 0.34 8.43
CA GLY A 149 7.70 0.92 9.51
C GLY A 149 6.24 0.45 9.46
N GLY A 150 5.64 0.46 8.27
CA GLY A 150 4.28 -0.02 8.04
C GLY A 150 4.10 -1.51 8.31
N LEU A 151 5.08 -2.35 7.92
CA LEU A 151 5.06 -3.78 8.24
C LEU A 151 5.05 -4.01 9.75
N VAL A 152 5.92 -3.30 10.49
CA VAL A 152 6.00 -3.44 11.95
C VAL A 152 4.71 -2.95 12.61
N VAL A 153 4.25 -1.75 12.29
CA VAL A 153 3.03 -1.19 12.91
C VAL A 153 1.80 -2.05 12.57
N GLY A 154 1.61 -2.41 11.31
CA GLY A 154 0.49 -3.24 10.88
C GLY A 154 0.50 -4.62 11.53
N GLY A 155 1.68 -5.26 11.62
CA GLY A 155 1.85 -6.54 12.29
C GLY A 155 1.55 -6.46 13.79
N VAL A 156 2.10 -5.46 14.49
CA VAL A 156 1.83 -5.23 15.92
C VAL A 156 0.35 -4.99 16.17
N MET A 157 -0.32 -4.18 15.34
CA MET A 157 -1.76 -3.94 15.47
C MET A 157 -2.57 -5.23 15.26
N ALA A 158 -2.21 -6.06 14.28
CA ALA A 158 -2.89 -7.33 14.03
C ALA A 158 -2.69 -8.36 15.18
N ILE A 159 -1.50 -8.38 15.79
CA ILE A 159 -1.22 -9.17 17.00
C ILE A 159 -2.03 -8.64 18.18
N ALA A 160 -2.04 -7.31 18.38
CA ALA A 160 -2.76 -6.67 19.47
C ALA A 160 -4.27 -6.94 19.42
N LEU A 161 -4.89 -6.92 18.23
CA LEU A 161 -6.29 -7.32 18.04
C LEU A 161 -6.55 -8.73 18.58
N THR A 162 -5.66 -9.68 18.28
CA THR A 162 -5.78 -11.06 18.77
C THR A 162 -5.61 -11.12 20.30
N ALA A 163 -4.66 -10.36 20.85
CA ALA A 163 -4.40 -10.30 22.30
C ALA A 163 -5.57 -9.73 23.12
N ILE A 164 -6.41 -8.88 22.53
CA ILE A 164 -7.62 -8.34 23.17
C ILE A 164 -8.89 -9.14 22.86
N GLY A 165 -8.75 -10.34 22.28
CA GLY A 165 -9.87 -11.26 22.00
C GLY A 165 -10.60 -11.03 20.67
N ILE A 166 -10.05 -10.20 19.77
CA ILE A 166 -10.59 -10.02 18.41
C ILE A 166 -9.90 -10.99 17.46
N GLU A 167 -10.47 -12.18 17.33
CA GLU A 167 -9.87 -13.28 16.56
C GLU A 167 -10.20 -13.24 15.06
N SER A 168 -11.30 -12.60 14.67
CA SER A 168 -11.72 -12.58 13.26
C SER A 168 -10.72 -11.85 12.37
N TRP A 169 -10.20 -12.56 11.35
CA TRP A 169 -9.27 -12.01 10.35
C TRP A 169 -9.84 -10.80 9.60
N LYS A 170 -11.16 -10.64 9.54
CA LYS A 170 -11.81 -9.49 8.90
C LYS A 170 -11.38 -8.16 9.53
N TRP A 171 -11.19 -8.13 10.84
CA TRP A 171 -10.69 -6.92 11.54
C TRP A 171 -9.24 -6.62 11.20
N LYS A 172 -8.41 -7.66 11.02
CA LYS A 172 -7.02 -7.51 10.56
C LYS A 172 -7.00 -6.91 9.14
N VAL A 173 -7.88 -7.35 8.25
CA VAL A 173 -8.07 -6.74 6.91
C VAL A 173 -8.51 -5.28 7.01
N GLY A 174 -9.40 -4.97 7.95
CA GLY A 174 -9.85 -3.60 8.22
C GLY A 174 -8.72 -2.63 8.59
N LEU A 175 -7.63 -3.11 9.20
CA LEU A 175 -6.47 -2.28 9.54
C LEU A 175 -5.85 -1.60 8.32
N VAL A 176 -5.90 -2.23 7.15
CA VAL A 176 -5.35 -1.67 5.90
C VAL A 176 -6.09 -0.38 5.50
N LEU A 177 -7.37 -0.24 5.86
CA LEU A 177 -8.14 0.95 5.57
C LEU A 177 -7.68 2.18 6.35
N ILE A 178 -7.00 2.01 7.49
CA ILE A 178 -6.52 3.12 8.32
C ILE A 178 -5.56 4.02 7.55
N PRO A 179 -4.37 3.55 7.09
CA PRO A 179 -3.50 4.38 6.29
C PRO A 179 -4.12 4.74 4.94
N THR A 180 -4.98 3.87 4.38
CA THR A 180 -5.66 4.12 3.09
C THR A 180 -6.53 5.39 3.13
N ILE A 181 -7.37 5.53 4.16
CA ILE A 181 -8.23 6.71 4.34
C ILE A 181 -7.40 7.96 4.62
N VAL A 182 -6.25 7.83 5.29
CA VAL A 182 -5.40 8.98 5.63
C VAL A 182 -4.74 9.60 4.39
N TYR A 183 -4.38 8.80 3.38
CA TYR A 183 -3.76 9.34 2.15
C TYR A 183 -4.76 9.68 1.04
N GLY A 184 -5.97 9.11 1.09
CA GLY A 184 -7.01 9.23 0.06
C GLY A 184 -7.71 10.57 -0.03
#